data_AF-A0A229THM3-F1
#
_entry.id   AF-A0A229THM3-F1
#
_cell.length_a   1.000
_cell.length_b   1.000
_cell.length_c   1.000
_cell.angle_alpha   90.00
_cell.angle_beta   90.00
_cell.angle_gamma   90.00
#
_symmetry.space_group_name_H-M   'P 1'
#
loop_
_entity.id
_entity.type
_entity.pdbx_description
1 polymer ?
#
loop_
_entity_poly.entity_id
_entity_poly.type
_entity_poly.pdbx_seq_one_letter_code
_entity_poly.pdbx_strand_id
1 'polypeptide(L)' 'MTVRIAEVATAWTVVVTIPTGETVAAGNWPDLIEARAWARATNRSRLARVRAVVPLVTAQRLTNELERGVWG' A
#
# COMPACT_ATOMS: atom_id res chain seq x y z
N MET A 1 21.08 -7.00 12.52
CA MET A 1 19.61 -7.01 12.55
C MET A 1 19.16 -7.46 11.17
N THR A 2 18.62 -8.67 11.04
CA THR A 2 18.29 -9.25 9.73
C THR A 2 16.89 -8.79 9.35
N VAL A 3 16.80 -7.79 8.46
CA VAL A 3 15.52 -7.35 7.89
C VAL A 3 15.00 -8.48 7.00
N ARG A 4 13.79 -8.98 7.26
CA ARG A 4 13.22 -10.06 6.46
C ARG A 4 12.87 -9.49 5.08
N ILE A 5 13.12 -10.22 3.98
CA ILE A 5 12.75 -9.78 2.62
C ILE A 5 11.28 -9.34 2.55
N ALA A 6 10.39 -9.99 3.32
CA ALA A 6 8.98 -9.62 3.42
C ALA A 6 8.70 -8.24 4.03
N GLU A 7 9.62 -7.70 4.82
CA GLU A 7 9.55 -6.32 5.35
C GLU A 7 10.02 -5.31 4.29
N VAL A 8 10.98 -5.69 3.43
CA VAL A 8 11.50 -4.86 2.33
C VAL A 8 10.55 -4.83 1.13
N ALA A 9 9.88 -5.93 0.83
CA ALA A 9 9.00 -6.07 -0.32
C ALA A 9 7.56 -5.59 -0.07
N THR A 10 7.27 -5.03 1.12
CA THR A 10 5.95 -4.49 1.43
C THR A 10 5.70 -3.20 0.66
N ALA A 11 5.06 -3.32 -0.50
CA ALA A 11 4.55 -2.17 -1.23
C ALA A 11 3.17 -1.78 -0.69
N TRP A 12 2.85 -0.49 -0.62
CA TRP A 12 1.60 0.05 -0.08
C TRP A 12 0.84 0.80 -1.16
N THR A 13 -0.49 0.78 -1.09
CA THR A 13 -1.34 1.62 -1.92
C THR A 13 -2.37 2.36 -1.06
N VAL A 14 -2.87 3.48 -1.57
CA VAL A 14 -3.86 4.31 -0.88
C VAL A 14 -5.17 4.21 -1.65
N VAL A 15 -6.22 3.76 -0.98
CA VAL A 15 -7.56 3.70 -1.57
C VAL A 15 -8.25 5.05 -1.33
N VAL A 16 -8.71 5.69 -2.40
CA VAL A 16 -9.37 7.00 -2.35
C VAL A 16 -10.69 6.96 -3.10
N THR A 17 -11.65 7.78 -2.66
CA THR A 17 -12.83 8.12 -3.45
C THR A 17 -12.61 9.49 -4.08
N ILE A 18 -12.58 9.54 -5.41
CA ILE A 18 -12.40 10.79 -6.17
C ILE A 18 -13.72 11.58 -6.24
N PRO A 19 -13.70 12.88 -6.62
CA PRO A 19 -14.91 13.71 -6.60
C PRO A 19 -16.08 13.22 -7.47
N THR A 20 -15.81 12.39 -8.48
CA THR A 20 -16.83 11.74 -9.31
C THR A 20 -17.56 10.61 -8.58
N GLY A 21 -17.14 10.25 -7.37
CA GLY A 21 -17.73 9.18 -6.54
C GLY A 21 -17.08 7.80 -6.74
N GLU A 22 -16.22 7.65 -7.74
CA GLU A 22 -15.48 6.42 -7.99
C GLU A 22 -14.44 6.16 -6.89
N THR A 23 -14.26 4.88 -6.54
CA THR A 23 -13.23 4.47 -5.58
C THR A 23 -12.12 3.72 -6.31
N VAL A 24 -10.89 4.22 -6.16
CA VAL A 24 -9.72 3.74 -6.87
C VAL A 24 -8.56 3.49 -5.92
N ALA A 25 -7.70 2.53 -6.26
CA ALA A 25 -6.37 2.41 -5.66
C ALA A 25 -5.43 3.41 -6.35
N ALA A 26 -4.78 4.27 -5.57
CA ALA A 26 -3.92 5.31 -6.07
C ALA A 26 -2.49 5.07 -5.58
N GLY A 27 -1.58 4.91 -6.53
CA GLY A 27 -0.13 4.86 -6.28
C GLY A 27 0.38 3.55 -5.68
N ASN A 28 1.70 3.48 -5.60
CA ASN A 28 2.46 2.42 -4.96
C ASN A 28 3.63 3.08 -4.20
N TRP A 29 3.80 2.76 -2.92
CA TRP A 29 4.91 3.23 -2.09
C TRP A 29 5.67 2.05 -1.48
N PRO A 30 7.01 2.09 -1.48
CA PRO A 30 7.83 1.06 -0.83
C PRO A 30 7.75 1.14 0.70
N ASP A 31 7.26 2.26 1.27
CA ASP A 31 7.17 2.49 2.69
C ASP A 31 5.78 2.99 3.14
N LEU A 32 5.34 2.52 4.30
CA LEU A 32 4.07 2.89 4.91
C LEU A 32 4.04 4.37 5.33
N ILE A 33 5.15 4.92 5.79
CA ILE A 33 5.20 6.31 6.26
C ILE A 33 4.97 7.25 5.09
N GLU A 34 5.62 6.99 3.95
CA GLU A 34 5.40 7.73 2.71
C GLU A 34 3.94 7.64 2.21
N ALA A 35 3.37 6.43 2.16
CA ALA A 35 1.97 6.24 1.77
C ALA A 35 1.00 7.02 2.68
N ARG A 36 1.24 7.00 4.00
CA ARG A 36 0.44 7.76 4.99
C ARG A 36 0.65 9.26 4.88
N ALA A 37 1.85 9.72 4.56
CA ALA A 37 2.14 11.14 4.37
C ALA A 37 1.36 11.67 3.16
N TRP A 38 1.41 10.95 2.04
CA TRP A 38 0.62 11.28 0.85
C TRP A 38 -0.88 11.26 1.14
N ALA A 39 -1.40 10.18 1.74
CA ALA A 39 -2.81 10.07 2.10
C ALA A 39 -3.29 11.25 2.95
N ARG A 40 -2.52 11.66 3.96
CA ARG A 40 -2.83 12.82 4.81
C ARG A 40 -2.79 14.14 4.03
N ALA A 41 -1.87 14.30 3.10
CA ALA A 41 -1.82 15.48 2.24
C ALA A 41 -3.06 15.53 1.33
N THR A 42 -3.36 14.45 0.62
CA THR A 42 -4.52 14.32 -0.27
C THR A 42 -5.84 14.62 0.44
N ASN A 43 -6.05 14.04 1.63
CA ASN A 43 -7.27 14.24 2.40
C ASN A 43 -7.40 15.69 2.92
N ARG A 44 -6.28 16.31 3.35
CA ARG A 44 -6.26 17.72 3.81
C ARG A 44 -6.54 18.69 2.67
N SER A 45 -5.98 18.44 1.49
CA SER A 45 -6.21 19.27 0.31
C SER A 45 -7.60 19.05 -0.32
N ARG A 46 -8.42 18.15 0.24
CA ARG A 46 -9.77 17.79 -0.25
C ARG A 46 -9.81 17.38 -1.74
N LEU A 47 -8.69 16.90 -2.28
CA LEU A 47 -8.59 16.45 -3.67
C LEU A 47 -9.33 15.12 -3.88
N ALA A 48 -9.28 14.25 -2.87
CA ALA A 48 -10.02 13.01 -2.80
C ALA A 48 -10.25 12.61 -1.33
N ARG A 49 -11.27 11.81 -1.06
CA ARG A 49 -11.51 11.25 0.28
C ARG A 49 -10.70 9.98 0.44
N VAL A 50 -9.76 9.97 1.39
CA VAL A 50 -9.02 8.75 1.71
C VAL A 50 -9.92 7.75 2.42
N ARG A 51 -9.91 6.49 1.97
CA ARG A 51 -10.64 5.36 2.55
C ARG A 51 -9.73 4.46 3.37
N ALA A 52 -8.56 4.11 2.81
CA ALA A 52 -7.63 3.19 3.45
C ALA A 52 -6.21 3.37 2.93
N VAL A 53 -5.24 2.90 3.70
CA VAL A 53 -3.85 2.66 3.27
C VAL A 53 -3.60 1.18 3.49
N VAL A 54 -3.32 0.43 2.42
CA VAL A 54 -3.30 -1.04 2.45
C VAL A 54 -2.02 -1.58 1.82
N PRO A 55 -1.49 -2.71 2.30
CA PRO A 55 -0.36 -3.38 1.64
C PRO A 55 -0.82 -4.00 0.32
N LEU A 56 -0.06 -3.80 -0.76
CA LEU A 56 -0.23 -4.45 -2.07
C LEU A 56 0.16 -5.92 -2.02
N VAL A 57 1.25 -6.21 -1.31
CA VAL A 57 1.66 -7.57 -0.99
C VAL A 57 1.71 -7.66 0.52
N THR A 58 0.89 -8.54 1.10
CA THR A 58 0.99 -8.81 2.54
C THR A 58 2.22 -9.66 2.79
N ALA A 59 2.95 -9.38 3.87
CA ALA A 59 4.12 -10.15 4.25
C ALA A 59 3.82 -11.66 4.29
N GLN A 60 2.63 -12.05 4.76
CA GLN A 60 2.20 -13.45 4.76
C GLN A 60 2.06 -14.06 3.36
N ARG A 61 1.56 -13.32 2.37
CA ARG A 61 1.43 -13.81 0.99
C ARG A 61 2.80 -14.00 0.35
N LEU A 62 3.70 -13.04 0.55
CA LEU A 62 5.09 -13.17 0.09
C LEU A 62 5.82 -14.31 0.80
N THR A 63 5.67 -14.44 2.12
CA THR A 63 6.22 -15.57 2.89
C THR A 63 5.70 -16.89 2.34
N ASN A 64 4.40 -17.01 2.08
CA ASN A 64 3.82 -18.21 1.48
C ASN A 64 4.38 -18.50 0.07
N GLU A 65 4.57 -17.49 -0.77
CA GLU A 65 5.15 -17.65 -2.12
C GLU A 65 6.62 -18.06 -2.07
N LEU A 66 7.40 -17.44 -1.18
CA LEU A 66 8.82 -17.76 -0.96
C LEU A 66 9.02 -19.14 -0.32
N GLU A 67 8.24 -19.49 0.70
CA GLU A 67 8.31 -20.79 1.39
C GLU A 67 7.87 -21.94 0.48
N ARG A 68 6.93 -21.69 -0.44
CA ARG A 68 6.47 -22.70 -1.40
C ARG A 68 7.35 -22.78 -2.65
N GLY A 69 8.27 -21.83 -2.86
CA GLY A 69 9.14 -21.78 -4.03
C GLY A 69 8.38 -21.57 -5.35
N VAL A 70 7.17 -21.00 -5.30
CA VAL A 70 6.34 -20.75 -6.48
C VAL A 70 6.17 -19.25 -6.63
N TRP A 71 6.91 -18.66 -7.57
CA TRP A 71 6.64 -17.32 -8.07
C TRP A 71 5.59 -17.47 -9.18
N GLY A 72 4.37 -17.00 -8.92
CA GLY A 72 3.23 -17.05 -9.86
C GLY A 72 2.72 -15.66 -10.19
#